data_AF-A0A3M1ICP1-F1
#
_entry.id   AF-A0A3M1ICP1-F1
#
_cell.length_a   1.000
_cell.length_b   1.000
_cell.length_c   1.000
_cell.angle_alpha   90.00
_cell.angle_beta   90.00
_cell.angle_gamma   90.00
#
_symmetry.space_group_name_H-M   'P 1'
#
loop_
_entity.id
_entity.type
_entity.pdbx_description
1 polymer ?
#
loop_
_entity_poly.entity_id
_entity_poly.type
_entity_poly.pdbx_seq_one_letter_code
_entity_poly.pdbx_strand_id
1 'polypeptide(L)'
;MVRQALARGLEYLNVLGPRKTFQLISRIPADKMIRLSKALDHKKIIFVLRETPLSKSIVILKKIPEHTVIQLFQELESEDLVYLLTHLESDDLIHWLNKVPVKKTISIIQIIRGKEAYFLMRDLGMQRAIELVQEIPDKKLFSLLKSIPIHEVKQLALELTAKEIKLFLSKRPIQDLEVLIPHLGTENLILLVRFFGMKKALSVMQDLGAEETVLLFRLAKKMKLPKMSKKEISQLEYKMKEAKSKKQARKKKASQKTPKKKTAKKKNIKKKALKKNVKKKNVKKKTAKKVKRKMQ
;
A
#
# COMPACT_ATOMS: atom_id res chain seq x y z
N MET A 1 38.63 -17.21 17.31
CA MET A 1 37.14 -17.22 17.22
C MET A 1 36.45 -17.81 18.45
N VAL A 2 36.92 -18.92 19.03
CA VAL A 2 36.25 -19.62 20.16
C VAL A 2 36.16 -18.75 21.44
N ARG A 3 37.20 -18.00 21.80
CA ARG A 3 37.20 -17.12 22.99
C ARG A 3 36.14 -16.01 22.97
N GLN A 4 35.91 -15.37 21.82
CA GLN A 4 34.89 -14.30 21.70
C GLN A 4 33.46 -14.85 21.73
N ALA A 5 33.22 -16.01 21.12
CA ALA A 5 31.91 -16.67 21.18
C ALA A 5 31.59 -17.14 22.61
N LEU A 6 32.59 -17.66 23.33
CA LEU A 6 32.47 -18.02 24.76
C LEU A 6 32.23 -16.79 25.65
N ALA A 7 32.97 -15.69 25.43
CA ALA A 7 32.79 -14.46 26.20
C ALA A 7 31.37 -13.89 26.05
N ARG A 8 30.86 -13.84 24.81
CA ARG A 8 29.47 -13.43 24.54
C ARG A 8 28.46 -14.41 25.13
N GLY A 9 28.71 -15.72 25.00
CA GLY A 9 27.90 -16.78 25.60
C GLY A 9 27.77 -16.66 27.12
N LEU A 10 28.87 -16.36 27.82
CA LEU A 10 28.90 -16.10 29.26
C LEU A 10 28.13 -14.83 29.63
N GLU A 11 28.20 -13.80 28.79
CA GLU A 11 27.46 -12.56 29.04
C GLU A 11 25.95 -12.72 28.82
N TYR A 12 25.52 -13.49 27.81
CA TYR A 12 24.13 -13.93 27.69
C TYR A 12 23.68 -14.71 28.93
N LEU A 13 24.52 -15.64 29.42
CA LEU A 13 24.25 -16.42 30.62
C LEU A 13 24.07 -15.53 31.86
N ASN A 14 24.94 -14.53 32.02
CA ASN A 14 24.90 -13.61 33.14
C ASN A 14 23.68 -12.68 33.12
N VAL A 15 23.30 -12.15 31.95
CA VAL A 15 22.22 -11.14 31.85
C VAL A 15 20.84 -11.77 31.66
N LEU A 16 20.72 -12.82 30.84
CA LEU A 16 19.43 -13.49 30.59
C LEU A 16 19.15 -14.61 31.61
N GLY A 17 20.17 -15.03 32.35
CA GLY A 17 20.11 -16.16 33.27
C GLY A 17 20.26 -17.52 32.56
N PRO A 18 20.62 -18.58 33.32
CA PRO A 18 20.90 -19.90 32.78
C PRO A 18 19.70 -20.54 32.08
N ARG A 19 18.49 -20.38 32.64
CA ARG A 19 17.27 -20.98 32.09
C ARG A 19 16.91 -20.40 30.72
N LYS A 20 16.90 -19.07 30.59
CA LYS A 20 16.53 -18.37 29.34
C LYS A 20 17.58 -18.63 28.26
N THR A 21 18.85 -18.55 28.62
CA THR A 21 19.99 -18.82 27.72
C THR A 21 20.01 -20.26 27.22
N PHE A 22 19.84 -21.23 28.11
CA PHE A 22 19.80 -22.65 27.72
C PHE A 22 18.62 -22.95 26.81
N GLN A 23 17.45 -22.36 27.06
CA GLN A 23 16.29 -22.51 26.19
C GLN A 23 16.47 -21.86 24.81
N LEU A 24 17.19 -20.74 24.69
CA LEU A 24 17.53 -20.15 23.40
C LEU A 24 18.45 -21.07 22.59
N ILE A 25 19.55 -21.52 23.21
CA ILE A 25 20.57 -22.33 22.55
C ILE A 25 20.05 -23.72 22.18
N SER A 26 19.23 -24.34 23.04
CA SER A 26 18.65 -25.67 22.76
C SER A 26 17.56 -25.65 21.69
N ARG A 27 16.89 -24.50 21.49
CA ARG A 27 15.76 -24.42 20.57
C ARG A 27 16.12 -23.75 19.25
N ILE A 28 17.14 -22.90 19.18
CA ILE A 28 17.55 -22.21 17.95
C ILE A 28 18.81 -22.89 17.40
N PRO A 29 18.91 -23.16 16.08
CA PRO A 29 20.11 -23.76 15.50
C PRO A 29 21.37 -22.96 15.86
N ALA A 30 22.41 -23.66 16.33
CA ALA A 30 23.65 -23.04 16.83
C ALA A 30 24.29 -22.13 15.77
N ASP A 31 24.34 -22.57 14.50
CA ASP A 31 24.90 -21.78 13.40
C ASP A 31 24.17 -20.45 13.19
N LYS A 32 22.84 -20.46 13.33
CA LYS A 32 22.02 -19.24 13.21
C LYS A 32 22.32 -18.28 14.36
N MET A 33 22.40 -18.78 15.59
CA MET A 33 22.77 -17.96 16.76
C MET A 33 24.17 -17.36 16.62
N ILE A 34 25.15 -18.15 16.16
CA ILE A 34 26.52 -17.68 15.95
C ILE A 34 26.55 -16.58 14.88
N ARG A 35 25.86 -16.76 13.75
CA ARG A 35 25.82 -15.75 12.69
C ARG A 35 25.12 -14.47 13.13
N LEU A 36 23.97 -14.57 13.80
CA LEU A 36 23.27 -13.42 14.38
C LEU A 36 24.15 -12.68 15.38
N SER A 37 24.81 -13.40 16.30
CA SER A 37 25.73 -12.79 17.28
C SER A 37 26.93 -12.13 16.61
N LYS A 38 27.43 -12.64 15.49
CA LYS A 38 28.53 -12.02 14.73
C LYS A 38 28.10 -10.75 14.00
N ALA A 39 26.90 -10.74 13.42
CA ALA A 39 26.41 -9.66 12.56
C ALA A 39 25.75 -8.49 13.31
N LEU A 40 25.33 -8.73 14.55
CA LEU A 40 24.55 -7.77 15.34
C LEU A 40 25.31 -7.28 16.56
N ASP A 41 24.96 -6.07 17.01
CA ASP A 41 25.43 -5.57 18.30
C ASP A 41 24.88 -6.45 19.42
N HIS A 42 25.80 -7.03 20.14
CA HIS A 42 25.56 -7.90 21.28
C HIS A 42 24.71 -7.22 22.37
N LYS A 43 24.98 -5.94 22.68
CA LYS A 43 24.23 -5.22 23.73
C LYS A 43 22.76 -5.08 23.36
N LYS A 44 22.50 -4.77 22.10
CA LYS A 44 21.15 -4.68 21.52
C LYS A 44 20.42 -6.02 21.55
N ILE A 45 21.09 -7.12 21.17
CA ILE A 45 20.50 -8.46 21.26
C ILE A 45 20.11 -8.78 22.70
N ILE A 46 21.01 -8.55 23.66
CA ILE A 46 20.74 -8.80 25.08
C ILE A 46 19.52 -8.01 25.53
N PHE A 47 19.51 -6.70 25.26
CA PHE A 47 18.41 -5.83 25.64
C PHE A 47 17.08 -6.34 25.08
N VAL A 48 17.01 -6.61 23.76
CA VAL A 48 15.79 -7.10 23.13
C VAL A 48 15.35 -8.44 23.72
N LEU A 49 16.25 -9.41 23.89
CA LEU A 49 15.92 -10.74 24.45
C LEU A 49 15.55 -10.70 25.94
N ARG A 50 16.06 -9.72 26.68
CA ARG A 50 15.72 -9.52 28.08
C ARG A 50 14.28 -9.04 28.21
N GLU A 51 13.94 -8.00 27.48
CA GLU A 51 12.63 -7.32 27.54
C GLU A 51 11.52 -8.04 26.75
N THR A 52 11.86 -8.99 25.89
CA THR A 52 10.87 -9.76 25.11
C THR A 52 10.53 -11.12 25.73
N PRO A 53 9.29 -11.62 25.55
CA PRO A 53 8.92 -12.96 25.93
C PRO A 53 9.73 -14.00 25.15
N LEU A 54 10.39 -14.91 25.88
CA LEU A 54 11.27 -15.92 25.30
C LEU A 54 10.58 -16.79 24.24
N SER A 55 9.33 -17.19 24.49
CA SER A 55 8.55 -18.00 23.55
C SER A 55 8.37 -17.31 22.20
N LYS A 56 8.00 -16.02 22.21
CA LYS A 56 7.86 -15.20 21.01
C LYS A 56 9.20 -15.08 20.27
N SER A 57 10.27 -14.73 21.00
CA SER A 57 11.61 -14.57 20.41
C SER A 57 12.11 -15.85 19.75
N ILE A 58 11.89 -17.02 20.35
CA ILE A 58 12.25 -18.30 19.73
C ILE A 58 11.44 -18.56 18.45
N VAL A 59 10.12 -18.34 18.46
CA VAL A 59 9.28 -18.56 17.28
C VAL A 59 9.71 -17.67 16.11
N ILE A 60 9.94 -16.40 16.39
CA ILE A 60 10.36 -15.37 15.44
C ILE A 60 11.74 -15.71 14.88
N LEU A 61 12.72 -16.01 15.74
CA LEU A 61 14.06 -16.41 15.32
C LEU A 61 14.10 -17.75 14.59
N LYS A 62 13.11 -18.64 14.75
CA LYS A 62 13.00 -19.86 13.95
C LYS A 62 12.42 -19.60 12.57
N LYS A 63 11.26 -18.94 12.51
CA LYS A 63 10.45 -18.83 11.30
C LYS A 63 10.92 -17.72 10.36
N ILE A 64 11.54 -16.65 10.87
CA ILE A 64 11.98 -15.52 10.04
C ILE A 64 13.38 -15.81 9.46
N PRO A 65 13.62 -15.50 8.17
CA PRO A 65 14.95 -15.61 7.56
C PRO A 65 16.01 -14.80 8.32
N GLU A 66 17.23 -15.34 8.40
CA GLU A 66 18.33 -14.73 9.15
C GLU A 66 18.65 -13.30 8.67
N HIS A 67 18.71 -13.09 7.35
CA HIS A 67 18.99 -11.77 6.77
C HIS A 67 17.94 -10.72 7.15
N THR A 68 16.66 -11.11 7.24
CA THR A 68 15.57 -10.23 7.67
C THR A 68 15.74 -9.82 9.13
N VAL A 69 16.06 -10.78 10.01
CA VAL A 69 16.35 -10.49 11.42
C VAL A 69 17.52 -9.53 11.53
N ILE A 70 18.60 -9.77 10.77
CA ILE A 70 19.79 -8.91 10.79
C ILE A 70 19.42 -7.48 10.40
N GLN A 71 18.70 -7.29 9.29
CA GLN A 71 18.29 -5.96 8.83
C GLN A 71 17.42 -5.23 9.85
N LEU A 72 16.42 -5.91 10.43
CA LEU A 72 15.56 -5.32 11.46
C LEU A 72 16.38 -4.88 12.67
N PHE A 73 17.29 -5.72 13.17
CA PHE A 73 18.13 -5.40 14.32
C PHE A 73 19.18 -4.33 14.05
N GLN A 74 19.66 -4.18 12.81
CA GLN A 74 20.63 -3.13 12.46
C GLN A 74 19.97 -1.77 12.29
N GLU A 75 18.81 -1.70 11.65
CA GLU A 75 18.21 -0.44 11.22
C GLU A 75 17.11 0.11 12.15
N LEU A 76 16.48 -0.73 13.00
CA LEU A 76 15.43 -0.29 13.92
C LEU A 76 15.96 -0.03 15.32
N GLU A 77 15.40 0.94 16.03
CA GLU A 77 15.72 1.17 17.43
C GLU A 77 15.36 -0.03 18.32
N SER A 78 16.13 -0.23 19.38
CA SER A 78 15.95 -1.38 20.29
C SER A 78 14.57 -1.35 20.95
N GLU A 79 14.07 -0.17 21.30
CA GLU A 79 12.76 0.04 21.92
C GLU A 79 11.61 -0.31 20.97
N ASP A 80 11.71 0.12 19.71
CA ASP A 80 10.71 -0.19 18.67
C ASP A 80 10.62 -1.70 18.43
N LEU A 81 11.77 -2.38 18.38
CA LEU A 81 11.85 -3.84 18.26
C LEU A 81 11.21 -4.53 19.46
N VAL A 82 11.57 -4.14 20.68
CA VAL A 82 10.98 -4.70 21.90
C VAL A 82 9.46 -4.52 21.89
N TYR A 83 8.99 -3.32 21.56
CA TYR A 83 7.56 -3.04 21.56
C TYR A 83 6.79 -3.96 20.59
N LEU A 84 7.27 -4.07 19.35
CA LEU A 84 6.66 -4.92 18.34
C LEU A 84 6.71 -6.40 18.72
N LEU A 85 7.86 -6.89 19.18
CA LEU A 85 8.03 -8.31 19.54
C LEU A 85 7.22 -8.71 20.78
N THR A 86 6.98 -7.78 21.70
CA THR A 86 6.19 -8.03 22.91
C THR A 86 4.69 -7.98 22.62
N HIS A 87 4.21 -6.94 21.92
CA HIS A 87 2.78 -6.70 21.76
C HIS A 87 2.17 -7.35 20.51
N LEU A 88 2.93 -7.49 19.42
CA LEU A 88 2.43 -8.16 18.22
C LEU A 88 2.51 -9.68 18.37
N GLU A 89 1.54 -10.39 17.80
CA GLU A 89 1.58 -11.84 17.74
C GLU A 89 2.66 -12.29 16.75
N SER A 90 3.35 -13.39 17.09
CA SER A 90 4.49 -13.85 16.28
C SER A 90 4.07 -14.20 14.86
N ASP A 91 2.91 -14.85 14.69
CA ASP A 91 2.40 -15.21 13.37
C ASP A 91 1.96 -13.98 12.55
N ASP A 92 1.43 -12.95 13.20
CA ASP A 92 1.08 -11.66 12.59
C ASP A 92 2.33 -10.95 12.04
N LEU A 93 3.40 -10.87 12.84
CA LEU A 93 4.68 -10.29 12.40
C LEU A 93 5.30 -11.07 11.24
N ILE A 94 5.26 -12.40 11.30
CA ILE A 94 5.78 -13.26 10.23
C ILE A 94 4.96 -13.08 8.96
N HIS A 95 3.63 -13.01 9.09
CA HIS A 95 2.73 -12.77 7.96
C HIS A 95 3.03 -11.42 7.30
N TRP A 96 3.21 -10.37 8.10
CA TRP A 96 3.61 -9.05 7.63
C TRP A 96 4.92 -9.10 6.84
N LEU A 97 6.00 -9.66 7.42
CA LEU A 97 7.32 -9.70 6.80
C LEU A 97 7.39 -10.58 5.55
N ASN A 98 6.47 -11.54 5.41
CA ASN A 98 6.33 -12.34 4.19
C ASN A 98 5.62 -11.60 3.05
N LYS A 99 4.82 -10.58 3.36
CA LYS A 99 4.02 -9.82 2.38
C LYS A 99 4.61 -8.45 2.08
N VAL A 100 5.24 -7.81 3.06
CA VAL A 100 5.79 -6.46 2.94
C VAL A 100 7.31 -6.53 2.91
N PRO A 101 7.98 -5.88 1.95
CA PRO A 101 9.43 -5.82 1.92
C PRO A 101 10.01 -5.32 3.24
N VAL A 102 11.07 -5.97 3.72
CA VAL A 102 11.70 -5.65 5.02
C VAL A 102 12.14 -4.19 5.08
N LYS A 103 12.78 -3.68 4.04
CA LYS A 103 13.18 -2.26 3.93
C LYS A 103 11.99 -1.31 4.09
N LYS A 104 10.85 -1.64 3.47
CA LYS A 104 9.63 -0.82 3.58
C LYS A 104 9.07 -0.86 5.00
N THR A 105 9.09 -2.04 5.64
CA THR A 105 8.71 -2.20 7.05
C THR A 105 9.59 -1.34 7.96
N ILE A 106 10.90 -1.39 7.75
CA ILE A 106 11.87 -0.58 8.51
C ILE A 106 11.55 0.91 8.36
N SER A 107 11.38 1.39 7.13
CA SER A 107 11.06 2.80 6.88
C SER A 107 9.75 3.23 7.54
N ILE A 108 8.70 2.38 7.52
CA ILE A 108 7.44 2.68 8.20
C ILE A 108 7.68 2.85 9.69
N ILE A 109 8.32 1.88 10.34
CA ILE A 109 8.57 1.91 11.79
C ILE A 109 9.45 3.10 12.17
N GLN A 110 10.45 3.46 11.36
CA GLN A 110 11.28 4.64 11.63
C GLN A 110 10.48 5.97 11.56
N ILE A 111 9.46 6.04 10.71
CA ILE A 111 8.62 7.24 10.56
C ILE A 111 7.64 7.36 11.72
N ILE A 112 6.90 6.29 12.03
CA ILE A 112 5.80 6.35 13.02
C ILE A 112 6.17 5.82 14.40
N ARG A 113 7.31 5.15 14.56
CA ARG A 113 7.74 4.40 15.75
C ARG A 113 6.98 3.10 15.98
N GLY A 114 7.52 2.25 16.85
CA GLY A 114 7.06 0.88 17.07
C GLY A 114 5.65 0.77 17.63
N LYS A 115 5.23 1.72 18.47
CA LYS A 115 3.89 1.74 19.06
C LYS A 115 2.80 2.04 18.03
N GLU A 116 3.01 3.07 17.23
CA GLU A 116 2.11 3.47 16.15
C GLU A 116 2.13 2.45 15.01
N ALA A 117 3.29 1.83 14.73
CA ALA A 117 3.37 0.71 13.79
C ALA A 117 2.57 -0.51 14.28
N TYR A 118 2.63 -0.83 15.57
CA TYR A 118 1.78 -1.84 16.18
C TYR A 118 0.29 -1.48 16.01
N PHE A 119 -0.11 -0.24 16.32
CA PHE A 119 -1.50 0.20 16.11
C PHE A 119 -1.93 0.10 14.65
N LEU A 120 -1.06 0.47 13.71
CA LEU A 120 -1.35 0.36 12.28
C LEU A 120 -1.55 -1.12 11.87
N MET A 121 -0.72 -2.04 12.36
CA MET A 121 -0.82 -3.46 11.99
C MET A 121 -1.99 -4.17 12.68
N ARG A 122 -2.21 -3.87 13.96
CA ARG A 122 -3.19 -4.58 14.80
C ARG A 122 -4.59 -3.97 14.69
N ASP A 123 -4.74 -2.67 14.94
CA ASP A 123 -6.07 -2.05 15.03
C ASP A 123 -6.75 -1.90 13.68
N LEU A 124 -5.99 -1.66 12.61
CA LEU A 124 -6.54 -1.63 11.25
C LEU A 124 -6.89 -3.05 10.75
N GLY A 125 -6.28 -4.07 11.38
CA GLY A 125 -6.29 -5.46 10.95
C GLY A 125 -5.17 -5.75 9.96
N MET A 126 -4.47 -6.86 10.16
CA MET A 126 -3.26 -7.25 9.43
C MET A 126 -3.42 -7.18 7.91
N GLN A 127 -4.51 -7.76 7.39
CA GLN A 127 -4.79 -7.81 5.96
C GLN A 127 -4.97 -6.41 5.35
N ARG A 128 -5.73 -5.54 6.02
CA ARG A 128 -5.97 -4.16 5.57
C ARG A 128 -4.70 -3.31 5.66
N ALA A 129 -3.92 -3.50 6.72
CA ALA A 129 -2.63 -2.82 6.87
C ALA A 129 -1.66 -3.21 5.74
N ILE A 130 -1.57 -4.50 5.40
CA ILE A 130 -0.77 -4.98 4.28
C ILE A 130 -1.27 -4.39 2.96
N GLU A 131 -2.59 -4.40 2.71
CA GLU A 131 -3.18 -3.82 1.50
C GLU A 131 -2.88 -2.33 1.37
N LEU A 132 -3.03 -1.56 2.46
CA LEU A 132 -2.72 -0.13 2.49
C LEU A 132 -1.26 0.12 2.11
N VAL A 133 -0.35 -0.64 2.74
CA VAL A 133 1.09 -0.50 2.51
C VAL A 133 1.47 -0.95 1.10
N GLN A 134 0.85 -1.99 0.54
CA GLN A 134 1.20 -2.48 -0.79
C GLN A 134 0.60 -1.63 -1.93
N GLU A 135 -0.62 -1.11 -1.76
CA GLU A 135 -1.30 -0.37 -2.82
C GLU A 135 -0.77 1.06 -2.98
N ILE A 136 -0.37 1.70 -1.88
CA ILE A 136 0.08 3.09 -1.89
C ILE A 136 1.58 3.15 -2.20
N PRO A 137 2.00 3.98 -3.19
CA PRO A 137 3.40 4.21 -3.48
C PRO A 137 4.17 4.75 -2.27
N ASP A 138 5.37 4.23 -2.05
CA ASP A 138 6.20 4.48 -0.86
C ASP A 138 6.31 5.97 -0.51
N LYS A 139 6.65 6.82 -1.48
CA LYS A 139 6.75 8.27 -1.26
C LYS A 139 5.47 8.87 -0.66
N LYS A 140 4.31 8.47 -1.17
CA LYS A 140 3.01 9.00 -0.72
C LYS A 140 2.59 8.40 0.62
N LEU A 141 2.86 7.12 0.82
CA LEU A 141 2.61 6.45 2.09
C LEU A 141 3.44 7.10 3.21
N PHE A 142 4.73 7.33 2.98
CA PHE A 142 5.61 7.93 3.96
C PHE A 142 5.23 9.39 4.27
N SER A 143 4.85 10.17 3.26
CA SER A 143 4.28 11.50 3.49
C SER A 143 2.98 11.45 4.31
N LEU A 144 2.06 10.53 3.98
CA LEU A 144 0.81 10.34 4.74
C LEU A 144 1.09 10.04 6.21
N LEU A 145 1.95 9.06 6.48
CA LEU A 145 2.28 8.61 7.83
C LEU A 145 3.06 9.65 8.64
N LYS A 146 3.83 10.52 7.97
CA LYS A 146 4.59 11.59 8.62
C LYS A 146 3.71 12.80 8.95
N SER A 147 2.81 13.15 8.05
CA SER A 147 2.01 14.39 8.14
C SER A 147 0.72 14.22 8.93
N ILE A 148 0.15 13.01 8.95
CA ILE A 148 -1.17 12.75 9.53
C ILE A 148 -1.04 11.82 10.73
N PRO A 149 -1.69 12.13 11.87
CA PRO A 149 -1.72 11.24 13.02
C PRO A 149 -2.22 9.83 12.67
N ILE A 150 -1.58 8.80 13.23
CA ILE A 150 -1.87 7.40 12.86
C ILE A 150 -3.32 6.99 13.13
N HIS A 151 -3.96 7.57 14.14
CA HIS A 151 -5.37 7.28 14.46
C HIS A 151 -6.33 7.81 13.38
N GLU A 152 -6.01 8.94 12.75
CA GLU A 152 -6.78 9.50 11.63
C GLU A 152 -6.56 8.68 10.36
N VAL A 153 -5.31 8.27 10.11
CA VAL A 153 -4.98 7.34 9.01
C VAL A 153 -5.76 6.02 9.18
N LYS A 154 -5.85 5.51 10.41
CA LYS A 154 -6.65 4.33 10.72
C LYS A 154 -8.13 4.55 10.39
N GLN A 155 -8.74 5.65 10.85
CA GLN A 155 -10.14 5.93 10.56
C GLN A 155 -10.42 6.01 9.05
N LEU A 156 -9.54 6.69 8.31
CA LEU A 156 -9.62 6.74 6.85
C LEU A 156 -9.52 5.34 6.23
N ALA A 157 -8.57 4.52 6.66
CA ALA A 157 -8.35 3.19 6.12
C ALA A 157 -9.39 2.14 6.57
N LEU A 158 -10.12 2.40 7.65
CA LEU A 158 -11.25 1.57 8.04
C LEU A 158 -12.46 1.77 7.13
N GLU A 159 -12.65 3.00 6.67
CA GLU A 159 -13.86 3.42 5.95
C GLU A 159 -13.69 3.59 4.44
N LEU A 160 -12.45 3.81 4.00
CA LEU A 160 -12.08 3.90 2.60
C LEU A 160 -11.17 2.72 2.24
N THR A 161 -11.31 2.23 1.02
CA THR A 161 -10.42 1.18 0.51
C THR A 161 -9.02 1.75 0.23
N ALA A 162 -7.99 0.92 0.29
CA ALA A 162 -6.62 1.33 -0.04
C ALA A 162 -6.51 1.97 -1.45
N LYS A 163 -7.35 1.52 -2.39
CA LYS A 163 -7.46 2.09 -3.74
C LYS A 163 -8.07 3.48 -3.76
N GLU A 164 -9.04 3.76 -2.91
CA GLU A 164 -9.64 5.08 -2.75
C GLU A 164 -8.67 6.07 -2.11
N ILE A 165 -7.93 5.64 -1.09
CA ILE A 165 -6.88 6.45 -0.47
C ILE A 165 -5.76 6.74 -1.49
N LYS A 166 -5.31 5.72 -2.21
CA LYS A 166 -4.35 5.88 -3.32
C LYS A 166 -4.85 6.86 -4.38
N LEU A 167 -6.13 6.78 -4.73
CA LEU A 167 -6.75 7.69 -5.69
C LEU A 167 -6.77 9.12 -5.15
N PHE A 168 -7.12 9.31 -3.88
CA PHE A 168 -7.08 10.60 -3.19
C PHE A 168 -5.68 11.20 -3.29
N LEU A 169 -4.67 10.49 -2.79
CA LEU A 169 -3.26 10.92 -2.80
C LEU A 169 -2.67 11.08 -4.21
N SER A 170 -3.36 10.60 -5.24
CA SER A 170 -2.97 10.77 -6.65
C SER A 170 -3.63 11.93 -7.35
N LYS A 171 -4.73 12.43 -6.80
CA LYS A 171 -5.41 13.62 -7.33
C LYS A 171 -5.15 14.85 -6.50
N ARG A 172 -4.73 14.68 -5.24
CA ARG A 172 -4.55 15.76 -4.29
C ARG A 172 -3.17 15.69 -3.63
N PRO A 173 -2.53 16.84 -3.38
CA PRO A 173 -1.36 16.92 -2.53
C PRO A 173 -1.68 16.47 -1.10
N ILE A 174 -0.64 16.06 -0.36
CA ILE A 174 -0.81 15.64 1.05
C ILE A 174 -1.19 16.82 1.95
N GLN A 175 -0.75 18.03 1.58
CA GLN A 175 -1.06 19.29 2.24
C GLN A 175 -2.56 19.52 2.38
N ASP A 176 -3.36 19.04 1.42
CA ASP A 176 -4.81 19.14 1.53
C ASP A 176 -5.36 18.32 2.70
N LEU A 177 -4.79 17.16 2.99
CA LEU A 177 -5.18 16.39 4.18
C LEU A 177 -4.68 17.04 5.46
N GLU A 178 -3.53 17.72 5.43
CA GLU A 178 -3.02 18.51 6.56
C GLU A 178 -3.94 19.68 6.93
N VAL A 179 -4.70 20.21 5.96
CA VAL A 179 -5.72 21.25 6.20
C VAL A 179 -7.08 20.63 6.54
N LEU A 180 -7.51 19.62 5.77
CA LEU A 180 -8.84 19.03 5.90
C LEU A 180 -8.99 18.26 7.21
N ILE A 181 -8.02 17.46 7.63
CA ILE A 181 -8.18 16.62 8.83
C ILE A 181 -8.33 17.47 10.09
N PRO A 182 -7.44 18.44 10.39
CA PRO A 182 -7.57 19.25 11.61
C PRO A 182 -8.79 20.19 11.62
N HIS A 183 -9.27 20.64 10.46
CA HIS A 183 -10.30 21.68 10.39
C HIS A 183 -11.69 21.20 9.97
N LEU A 184 -11.76 20.19 9.10
CA LEU A 184 -13.00 19.53 8.70
C LEU A 184 -13.27 18.31 9.58
N GLY A 185 -12.23 17.59 9.99
CA GLY A 185 -12.34 16.32 10.69
C GLY A 185 -12.45 15.13 9.74
N THR A 186 -11.82 14.01 10.11
CA THR A 186 -11.79 12.78 9.31
C THR A 186 -13.18 12.22 9.05
N GLU A 187 -14.07 12.23 10.03
CA GLU A 187 -15.45 11.76 9.88
C GLU A 187 -16.21 12.54 8.81
N ASN A 188 -16.09 13.87 8.80
CA ASN A 188 -16.75 14.71 7.80
C ASN A 188 -16.17 14.52 6.40
N LEU A 189 -14.85 14.29 6.31
CA LEU A 189 -14.22 13.92 5.04
C LEU A 189 -14.75 12.58 4.52
N ILE A 190 -14.90 11.59 5.39
CA ILE A 190 -15.49 10.29 5.06
C ILE A 190 -16.96 10.46 4.62
N LEU A 191 -17.75 11.27 5.33
CA LEU A 191 -19.14 11.56 4.96
C LEU A 191 -19.24 12.22 3.59
N LEU A 192 -18.36 13.17 3.28
CA LEU A 192 -18.28 13.81 1.96
C LEU A 192 -18.02 12.76 0.88
N VAL A 193 -17.05 11.88 1.10
CA VAL A 193 -16.73 10.79 0.17
C VAL A 193 -17.89 9.82 -0.01
N ARG A 194 -18.58 9.43 1.07
CA ARG A 194 -19.76 8.54 1.01
C ARG A 194 -20.95 9.17 0.29
N PHE A 195 -21.22 10.44 0.56
CA PHE A 195 -22.37 11.15 0.00
C PHE A 195 -22.23 11.35 -1.52
N PHE A 196 -21.10 11.96 -1.94
CA PHE A 196 -20.84 12.28 -3.35
C PHE A 196 -20.29 11.08 -4.14
N GLY A 197 -19.60 10.16 -3.46
CA GLY A 197 -18.74 9.16 -4.07
C GLY A 197 -17.34 9.72 -4.34
N MET A 198 -16.30 8.90 -4.20
CA MET A 198 -14.88 9.30 -4.25
C MET A 198 -14.53 10.24 -5.41
N LYS A 199 -14.97 9.94 -6.64
CA LYS A 199 -14.65 10.77 -7.82
C LYS A 199 -15.25 12.17 -7.74
N LYS A 200 -16.51 12.28 -7.32
CA LYS A 200 -17.19 13.57 -7.23
C LYS A 200 -16.71 14.37 -6.04
N ALA A 201 -16.45 13.69 -4.92
CA ALA A 201 -15.81 14.28 -3.75
C ALA A 201 -14.51 14.97 -4.14
N LEU A 202 -13.64 14.25 -4.87
CA LEU A 202 -12.38 14.82 -5.37
C LEU A 202 -12.58 15.99 -6.32
N SER A 203 -13.56 15.92 -7.23
CA SER A 203 -13.87 17.04 -8.12
C SER A 203 -14.34 18.27 -7.35
N VAL A 204 -15.29 18.12 -6.42
CA VAL A 204 -15.79 19.23 -5.58
C VAL A 204 -14.63 19.87 -4.84
N MET A 205 -13.81 19.07 -4.15
CA MET A 205 -12.68 19.62 -3.43
C MET A 205 -11.66 20.24 -4.40
N GLN A 206 -11.53 19.75 -5.64
CA GLN A 206 -10.55 20.26 -6.62
C GLN A 206 -10.97 21.62 -7.15
N ASP A 207 -12.27 21.81 -7.35
CA ASP A 207 -12.85 23.07 -7.82
C ASP A 207 -12.82 24.14 -6.72
N LEU A 208 -12.98 23.73 -5.45
CA LEU A 208 -12.98 24.64 -4.31
C LEU A 208 -11.58 24.93 -3.77
N GLY A 209 -10.73 23.92 -3.59
CA GLY A 209 -9.54 23.98 -2.73
C GLY A 209 -9.80 23.36 -1.34
N ALA A 210 -8.76 23.10 -0.56
CA ALA A 210 -8.90 22.45 0.76
C ALA A 210 -9.50 23.42 1.79
N GLU A 211 -8.96 24.63 1.84
CA GLU A 211 -9.36 25.73 2.71
C GLU A 211 -10.79 26.18 2.43
N GLU A 212 -11.13 26.39 1.17
CA GLU A 212 -12.47 26.79 0.73
C GLU A 212 -13.48 25.68 1.01
N THR A 213 -13.10 24.41 0.90
CA THR A 213 -13.96 23.29 1.31
C THR A 213 -14.26 23.38 2.80
N VAL A 214 -13.26 23.62 3.64
CA VAL A 214 -13.47 23.82 5.10
C VAL A 214 -14.40 25.00 5.37
N LEU A 215 -14.16 26.14 4.71
CA LEU A 215 -14.95 27.35 4.88
C LEU A 215 -16.41 27.14 4.43
N LEU A 216 -16.63 26.43 3.32
CA LEU A 216 -17.96 26.10 2.81
C LEU A 216 -18.75 25.29 3.84
N PHE A 217 -18.14 24.26 4.44
CA PHE A 217 -18.81 23.45 5.46
C PHE A 217 -19.10 24.24 6.73
N ARG A 218 -18.18 25.11 7.17
CA ARG A 218 -18.43 26.02 8.30
C ARG A 218 -19.57 27.01 8.01
N LEU A 219 -19.62 27.52 6.79
CA LEU A 219 -20.65 28.47 6.36
C LEU A 219 -22.01 27.78 6.24
N ALA A 220 -22.07 26.58 5.65
CA ALA A 220 -23.26 25.75 5.58
C ALA A 220 -23.83 25.43 6.98
N LYS A 221 -22.98 25.18 7.98
CA LYS A 221 -23.40 24.98 9.38
C LYS A 221 -24.04 26.23 9.99
N LYS A 222 -23.61 27.43 9.57
CA LYS A 222 -24.16 28.72 10.06
C LYS A 222 -25.44 29.14 9.34
N MET A 223 -25.73 28.56 8.17
CA MET A 223 -26.92 28.90 7.40
C MET A 223 -28.20 28.45 8.13
N LYS A 224 -29.18 29.34 8.20
CA LYS A 224 -30.54 29.00 8.63
C LYS A 224 -31.29 28.36 7.46
N LEU A 225 -31.08 27.07 7.27
CA LEU A 225 -31.73 26.30 6.20
C LEU A 225 -33.23 26.11 6.53
N PRO A 226 -34.13 26.18 5.53
CA PRO A 226 -35.54 25.89 5.73
C PRO A 226 -35.73 24.44 6.22
N LYS A 227 -36.63 24.25 7.19
CA LYS A 227 -36.95 22.93 7.74
C LYS A 227 -37.61 22.09 6.64
N MET A 228 -36.95 21.02 6.21
CA MET A 228 -37.55 20.00 5.34
C MET A 228 -38.20 18.91 6.18
N SER A 229 -39.37 18.46 5.76
CA SER A 229 -40.05 17.30 6.34
C SER A 229 -39.27 16.02 6.05
N LYS A 230 -39.43 15.00 6.90
CA LYS A 230 -38.83 13.68 6.69
C LYS A 230 -39.22 13.07 5.33
N LYS A 231 -40.43 13.37 4.84
CA LYS A 231 -40.91 12.92 3.53
C LYS A 231 -40.12 13.57 2.39
N GLU A 232 -39.87 14.87 2.45
CA GLU A 232 -39.09 15.60 1.42
C GLU A 232 -37.64 15.13 1.38
N ILE A 233 -37.01 14.94 2.55
CA ILE A 233 -35.65 14.39 2.64
C ILE A 233 -35.59 12.99 1.99
N SER A 234 -36.54 12.12 2.33
CA SER A 234 -36.62 10.76 1.77
C SER A 234 -36.81 10.77 0.25
N GLN A 235 -37.60 11.72 -0.28
CA GLN A 235 -37.77 11.88 -1.73
C GLN A 235 -36.49 12.34 -2.43
N LEU A 236 -35.74 13.27 -1.84
CA LEU A 236 -34.46 13.72 -2.39
C LEU A 236 -33.43 12.58 -2.39
N GLU A 237 -33.35 11.81 -1.30
CA GLU A 237 -32.49 10.64 -1.23
C GLU A 237 -32.87 9.57 -2.25
N TYR A 238 -34.18 9.31 -2.42
CA TYR A 238 -34.68 8.37 -3.41
C TYR A 238 -34.31 8.80 -4.84
N LYS A 239 -34.58 10.05 -5.21
CA LYS A 239 -34.21 10.62 -6.52
C LYS A 239 -32.69 10.54 -6.76
N MET A 240 -31.88 10.76 -5.72
CA MET A 240 -30.43 10.59 -5.80
C MET A 240 -30.03 9.13 -6.07
N LYS A 241 -30.62 8.17 -5.35
CA LYS A 241 -30.36 6.73 -5.54
C LYS A 241 -30.80 6.27 -6.94
N GLU A 242 -31.95 6.71 -7.41
CA GLU A 242 -32.48 6.40 -8.74
C GLU A 242 -31.62 7.00 -9.86
N ALA A 243 -31.11 8.23 -9.69
CA ALA A 243 -30.18 8.85 -10.63
C ALA A 243 -28.83 8.11 -10.70
N LYS A 244 -28.36 7.54 -9.57
CA LYS A 244 -27.15 6.71 -9.51
C LYS A 244 -27.37 5.37 -10.23
N SER A 245 -28.52 4.70 -10.05
CA SER A 245 -28.82 3.41 -10.69
C SER A 245 -29.06 3.54 -12.20
N LYS A 246 -29.78 4.59 -12.66
CA LYS A 246 -29.98 4.86 -14.09
C LYS A 246 -28.65 5.15 -14.83
N LYS A 247 -27.70 5.86 -14.19
CA LYS A 247 -26.35 6.08 -14.77
C LYS A 247 -25.52 4.80 -14.87
N GLN A 248 -25.63 3.89 -13.89
CA GLN A 248 -24.96 2.57 -13.96
C GLN A 248 -25.59 1.67 -15.03
N ALA A 249 -26.91 1.66 -15.17
CA ALA A 249 -27.62 0.92 -16.21
C ALA A 249 -27.29 1.42 -17.63
N ARG A 250 -27.16 2.74 -17.82
CA ARG A 250 -26.71 3.32 -19.10
C ARG A 250 -25.26 2.97 -19.42
N LYS A 251 -24.35 2.91 -18.43
CA LYS A 251 -22.96 2.46 -18.64
C LYS A 251 -22.87 0.97 -19.02
N LYS A 252 -23.68 0.09 -18.40
CA LYS A 252 -23.75 -1.33 -18.78
C LYS A 252 -24.38 -1.56 -20.17
N LYS A 253 -25.41 -0.79 -20.54
CA LYS A 253 -25.99 -0.81 -21.89
C LYS A 253 -25.05 -0.23 -22.96
N ALA A 254 -24.17 0.71 -22.61
CA ALA A 254 -23.15 1.24 -23.50
C ALA A 254 -21.98 0.26 -23.72
N SER A 255 -21.61 -0.56 -22.74
CA SER A 255 -20.60 -1.63 -22.91
C SER A 255 -21.14 -2.88 -23.62
N GLN A 256 -22.46 -3.06 -23.72
CA GLN A 256 -23.11 -4.15 -24.47
C GLN A 256 -23.55 -3.76 -25.90
N LYS A 257 -23.39 -2.49 -26.31
CA LYS A 257 -23.54 -2.10 -27.73
C LYS A 257 -22.20 -2.17 -28.46
N THR A 258 -21.74 -3.39 -28.71
CA THR A 258 -20.90 -3.65 -29.88
C THR A 258 -21.73 -3.37 -31.14
N PRO A 259 -21.21 -2.64 -32.14
CA PRO A 259 -21.92 -2.45 -33.40
C PRO A 259 -21.87 -3.76 -34.20
N LYS A 260 -22.99 -4.50 -34.21
CA LYS A 260 -23.30 -5.45 -35.28
C LYS A 260 -23.46 -4.69 -36.60
N LYS A 261 -22.39 -4.67 -37.40
CA LYS A 261 -22.31 -4.65 -38.89
C LYS A 261 -21.12 -3.83 -39.37
N LYS A 262 -20.08 -4.52 -39.86
CA LYS A 262 -19.31 -4.18 -41.09
C LYS A 262 -18.24 -5.24 -41.43
N THR A 263 -18.58 -6.52 -41.42
CA THR A 263 -17.80 -7.57 -42.10
C THR A 263 -18.26 -7.72 -43.56
N ALA A 264 -18.11 -6.66 -44.36
CA ALA A 264 -18.24 -6.74 -45.83
C ALA A 264 -17.21 -5.88 -46.59
N LYS A 265 -16.27 -5.21 -45.89
CA LYS A 265 -15.23 -4.37 -46.54
C LYS A 265 -13.79 -4.86 -46.37
N LYS A 266 -13.57 -6.08 -45.83
CA LYS A 266 -12.23 -6.68 -45.70
C LYS A 266 -11.81 -7.61 -46.85
N LYS A 267 -12.69 -7.91 -47.82
CA LYS A 267 -12.34 -8.67 -49.03
C LYS A 267 -11.74 -7.82 -50.17
N ASN A 268 -11.91 -6.48 -50.16
CA ASN A 268 -11.42 -5.62 -51.25
C ASN A 268 -10.05 -4.95 -51.02
N ILE A 269 -9.50 -5.00 -49.80
CA ILE A 269 -8.17 -4.45 -49.50
C ILE A 269 -7.07 -5.50 -49.76
N LYS A 270 -7.35 -6.80 -49.56
CA LYS A 270 -6.40 -7.89 -49.90
C LYS A 270 -6.22 -8.08 -51.42
N LYS A 271 -7.23 -7.78 -52.27
CA LYS A 271 -7.08 -7.82 -53.74
C LYS A 271 -6.27 -6.65 -54.32
N LYS A 272 -6.28 -5.47 -53.69
CA LYS A 272 -5.43 -4.33 -54.11
C LYS A 272 -3.97 -4.46 -53.65
N ALA A 273 -3.71 -5.15 -52.53
CA ALA A 273 -2.34 -5.43 -52.06
C ALA A 273 -1.63 -6.51 -52.89
N LEU A 274 -2.35 -7.53 -53.39
CA LEU A 274 -1.75 -8.53 -54.28
C LEU A 274 -1.43 -7.98 -55.70
N LYS A 275 -2.22 -7.04 -56.24
CA LYS A 275 -1.92 -6.45 -57.57
C LYS A 275 -0.71 -5.49 -57.57
N LYS A 276 -0.36 -4.86 -56.44
CA LYS A 276 0.84 -4.00 -56.35
C LYS A 276 2.15 -4.80 -56.21
N ASN A 277 2.11 -6.01 -55.63
CA ASN A 277 3.31 -6.86 -55.51
C ASN A 277 3.67 -7.63 -56.79
N VAL A 278 2.71 -7.90 -57.67
CA VAL A 278 2.99 -8.49 -59.00
C VAL A 278 3.61 -7.47 -59.95
N LYS A 279 3.21 -6.19 -59.90
CA LYS A 279 3.84 -5.12 -60.71
C LYS A 279 5.29 -4.83 -60.29
N LYS A 280 5.64 -4.86 -58.99
CA LYS A 280 7.04 -4.66 -58.56
C LYS A 280 7.98 -5.83 -58.89
N LYS A 281 7.50 -7.08 -58.93
CA LYS A 281 8.31 -8.23 -59.37
C LYS A 281 8.58 -8.25 -60.89
N ASN A 282 7.67 -7.75 -61.72
CA ASN A 282 7.88 -7.68 -63.17
C ASN A 282 8.80 -6.55 -63.64
N VAL A 283 8.94 -5.47 -62.89
CA VAL A 283 9.92 -4.40 -63.21
C VAL A 283 11.36 -4.86 -62.90
N LYS A 284 11.59 -5.59 -61.79
CA LYS A 284 12.92 -6.15 -61.47
C LYS A 284 13.37 -7.28 -62.41
N LYS A 285 12.46 -8.06 -63.01
CA LYS A 285 12.81 -9.06 -64.05
C LYS A 285 13.16 -8.44 -65.41
N LYS A 286 12.60 -7.27 -65.75
CA LYS A 286 12.94 -6.56 -67.01
C LYS A 286 14.28 -5.82 -66.96
N THR A 287 14.71 -5.34 -65.78
CA THR A 287 16.05 -4.74 -65.63
C THR A 287 17.18 -5.78 -65.57
N ALA A 288 16.95 -6.96 -64.98
CA ALA A 288 17.94 -8.05 -64.98
C ALA A 288 18.19 -8.66 -66.39
N LYS A 289 17.20 -8.65 -67.29
CA LYS A 289 17.36 -9.15 -68.68
C LYS A 289 18.02 -8.12 -69.62
N LYS A 290 18.08 -6.84 -69.23
CA LYS A 290 18.74 -5.77 -70.02
C LYS A 290 20.22 -5.59 -69.68
N VAL A 291 20.66 -6.01 -68.49
CA VAL A 291 22.08 -6.02 -68.10
C VAL A 291 22.82 -7.25 -68.67
N LYS A 292 22.15 -8.39 -68.85
CA LYS A 292 22.74 -9.61 -69.42
C LYS A 292 22.91 -9.63 -70.95
N ARG A 293 22.50 -8.56 -71.66
CA ARG A 293 22.72 -8.35 -73.11
C ARG A 293 23.76 -7.26 -73.42
N LYS A 294 24.45 -6.74 -72.40
CA LYS A 294 25.54 -5.77 -72.53
C LYS A 294 26.91 -6.33 -72.09
N MET A 295 27.01 -7.64 -71.88
CA MET A 295 28.27 -8.35 -71.56
C MET A 295 28.44 -9.64 -72.39
N GLN A 296 27.96 -9.62 -73.63
CA GLN A 296 28.38 -10.50 -74.73
C GLN A 296 28.64 -9.61 -75.93
#